data_AF-A0A2V6RRH7-F1
#
_entry.id   AF-A0A2V6RRH7-F1
#
_cell.length_a   1.000
_cell.length_b   1.000
_cell.length_c   1.000
_cell.angle_alpha   90.00
_cell.angle_beta   90.00
_cell.angle_gamma   90.00
#
_symmetry.space_group_name_H-M   'P 1'
#
loop_
_entity.id
_entity.type
_entity.pdbx_description
1 polymer ?
#
loop_
_entity_poly.entity_id
_entity_poly.type
_entity_poly.pdbx_seq_one_letter_code
_entity_poly.pdbx_strand_id
1 'polypeptide(L)' 'MRVSLAQTGRWLDRLGRVAGHGVPDPRVEDVEAFLQTTATPFGVLRHVSPAAILSETPASWARPSVPLGTHAPEWWT' A
#
# COMPACT_ATOMS: atom_id res chain seq x y z
N MET A 1 -0.96 16.87 -24.36
CA MET A 1 -2.24 16.20 -24.04
C MET A 1 -3.16 17.19 -23.33
N ARG A 2 -4.45 17.29 -23.70
CA ARG A 2 -5.47 18.01 -22.93
C ARG A 2 -6.39 16.96 -22.29
N VAL A 3 -6.41 16.87 -20.97
CA VAL A 3 -7.32 16.01 -20.22
C VAL A 3 -8.38 16.86 -19.52
N SER A 4 -9.61 16.36 -19.45
CA SER A 4 -10.73 17.02 -18.78
C SER A 4 -11.05 16.31 -17.46
N LEU A 5 -10.91 17.03 -16.34
CA LEU A 5 -11.34 16.54 -15.03
C LEU A 5 -12.84 16.26 -14.99
N ALA A 6 -13.66 17.09 -15.66
CA ALA A 6 -15.11 16.90 -15.72
C ALA A 6 -15.49 15.61 -16.48
N GLN A 7 -14.78 15.29 -17.57
CA GLN A 7 -14.99 14.04 -18.30
C GLN A 7 -14.58 12.82 -17.45
N THR A 8 -13.49 12.95 -16.70
CA THR A 8 -13.02 11.91 -15.76
C THR A 8 -14.05 11.68 -14.65
N GLY A 9 -14.61 12.75 -14.07
CA GLY A 9 -15.69 12.65 -13.08
C GLY A 9 -16.95 11.93 -13.62
N ARG A 10 -17.39 12.28 -14.84
CA ARG A 10 -18.52 11.59 -15.51
C ARG A 10 -18.23 10.13 -15.87
N TRP A 11 -16.97 9.76 -16.08
CA TRP A 11 -16.60 8.37 -16.30
C TRP A 11 -16.65 7.58 -14.98
N LEU A 12 -16.11 8.13 -13.89
CA LEU A 12 -16.20 7.52 -12.56
C LEU A 12 -17.65 7.33 -12.11
N ASP A 13 -18.52 8.31 -12.34
CA ASP A 13 -19.94 8.22 -11.97
C ASP A 13 -20.67 7.10 -12.73
N ARG A 14 -20.25 6.80 -13.97
CA ARG A 14 -20.80 5.71 -14.79
C ARG A 14 -20.35 4.31 -14.37
N LEU A 15 -19.34 4.17 -13.51
CA LEU A 15 -18.95 2.87 -12.95
C LEU A 15 -20.01 2.30 -11.99
N GLY A 16 -21.00 3.11 -11.62
CA GLY A 16 -22.02 2.74 -10.63
C GLY A 16 -21.49 2.92 -9.20
N ARG A 17 -22.42 2.96 -8.25
CA ARG A 17 -22.10 3.07 -6.82
C ARG A 17 -22.61 1.84 -6.10
N VAL A 18 -21.79 1.29 -5.22
CA VAL A 18 -22.20 0.26 -4.27
C VAL A 18 -22.66 0.93 -2.98
N ALA A 19 -23.64 0.34 -2.30
CA ALA A 19 -24.10 0.81 -0.99
C ALA A 19 -23.09 0.42 0.11
N GLY A 20 -21.86 0.97 0.04
CA GLY A 20 -20.76 0.62 0.93
C GLY A 20 -20.79 1.32 2.29
N HIS A 21 -21.60 2.37 2.44
CA HIS A 21 -21.63 3.25 3.61
C HIS A 21 -22.13 2.59 4.90
N GLY A 22 -22.76 1.41 4.80
CA GLY A 22 -23.27 0.66 5.95
C GLY A 22 -22.42 -0.55 6.34
N VAL A 23 -21.27 -0.75 5.68
CA VAL A 23 -20.36 -1.84 6.01
C VAL A 23 -19.65 -1.48 7.32
N PRO A 24 -19.69 -2.34 8.35
CA PRO A 24 -18.94 -2.10 9.58
C PRO A 24 -17.44 -1.99 9.29
N ASP A 25 -16.74 -1.18 10.07
CA ASP A 25 -15.29 -1.11 9.98
C ASP A 25 -14.69 -2.49 10.26
N PRO A 26 -13.71 -2.94 9.45
CA PRO A 26 -13.05 -4.21 9.69
C PRO A 26 -12.28 -4.18 11.00
N ARG A 27 -12.38 -5.26 11.75
CA ARG A 27 -11.55 -5.46 12.95
C ARG A 27 -10.17 -5.93 12.52
N VAL A 28 -9.23 -5.85 13.45
CA VAL A 28 -7.85 -6.27 13.20
C VAL A 28 -7.77 -7.75 12.78
N GLU A 29 -8.61 -8.60 13.36
CA GLU A 29 -8.64 -10.02 13.07
C GLU A 29 -9.19 -10.31 11.67
N ASP A 30 -10.02 -9.41 11.13
CA ASP A 30 -10.61 -9.56 9.80
C ASP A 30 -9.57 -9.30 8.69
N VAL A 31 -8.45 -8.65 9.03
CA VAL A 31 -7.38 -8.28 8.09
C VAL A 31 -6.04 -8.96 8.40
N GLU A 32 -5.98 -9.87 9.37
CA GLU A 32 -4.73 -10.51 9.82
C GLU A 32 -3.94 -11.12 8.65
N ALA A 33 -4.62 -11.77 7.71
CA ALA A 33 -4.02 -12.40 6.54
C ALA A 33 -3.30 -11.41 5.60
N PHE A 34 -3.61 -10.12 5.71
CA PHE A 34 -3.01 -9.05 4.91
C PHE A 34 -2.00 -8.23 5.71
N LEU A 35 -1.66 -8.66 6.92
CA LEU A 35 -0.67 -8.01 7.76
C LEU A 35 0.58 -8.88 7.86
N GLN A 36 1.74 -8.23 7.98
CA GLN A 36 3.00 -8.87 8.27
C GLN A 36 3.74 -8.12 9.37
N THR A 37 4.66 -8.83 10.00
CA THR A 37 5.48 -8.32 11.09
C THR A 37 6.93 -8.23 10.64
N THR A 38 7.52 -7.05 10.75
CA THR A 38 8.89 -6.76 10.32
C THR A 38 9.69 -6.20 11.48
N ALA A 39 10.89 -6.75 11.72
CA ALA A 39 11.84 -6.17 12.65
C ALA A 39 12.51 -4.94 12.00
N THR A 40 12.48 -3.82 12.71
CA THR A 40 13.07 -2.55 12.25
C THR A 40 13.96 -1.96 13.35
N PRO A 41 14.83 -1.00 13.05
CA PRO A 41 15.53 -0.22 14.08
C PRO A 41 14.60 0.55 15.03
N PHE A 42 13.31 0.71 14.70
CA PHE A 42 12.29 1.28 15.59
C PHE A 42 11.57 0.22 16.44
N GLY A 43 12.01 -1.05 16.37
CA GLY A 43 11.35 -2.18 16.99
C GLY A 43 10.51 -2.99 15.99
N VAL A 44 9.64 -3.83 16.53
CA VAL A 44 8.77 -4.71 15.74
C VAL A 44 7.58 -3.90 15.20
N LEU A 45 7.43 -3.87 13.88
CA LEU A 45 6.32 -3.19 13.22
C LEU A 45 5.36 -4.22 12.63
N ARG A 46 4.06 -4.05 12.91
CA ARG A 46 2.98 -4.79 12.23
C ARG A 46 2.31 -3.88 11.21
N HIS A 47 2.33 -4.26 9.95
CA HIS A 47 1.90 -3.41 8.83
C HIS A 47 1.28 -4.21 7.69
N VAL A 48 0.63 -3.51 6.76
CA VAL A 48 0.02 -4.12 5.57
C VAL A 48 1.10 -4.77 4.70
N SER A 49 0.81 -6.00 4.29
CA SER A 49 1.58 -6.76 3.33
C SER A 49 1.41 -6.18 1.92
N PRO A 50 2.50 -6.08 1.14
CA PRO A 50 2.45 -5.71 -0.26
C PRO A 50 1.44 -6.58 -1.01
N ALA A 51 0.50 -5.92 -1.68
CA ALA A 51 -0.57 -6.61 -2.42
C ALA A 51 -0.05 -7.35 -3.67
N ALA A 52 1.10 -6.94 -4.20
CA ALA A 52 1.70 -7.55 -5.38
C ALA A 52 2.42 -8.85 -5.01
N ILE A 53 1.80 -9.98 -5.34
CA ILE A 53 2.40 -11.32 -5.24
C ILE A 53 2.68 -11.81 -6.66
N LEU A 54 3.95 -11.88 -7.02
CA LEU A 54 4.41 -12.25 -8.37
C LEU A 54 5.06 -13.64 -8.31
N SER A 55 4.49 -14.61 -9.01
CA SER A 55 4.94 -16.01 -8.98
C SER A 55 6.26 -16.23 -9.73
N GLU A 56 6.44 -15.56 -10.87
CA GLU A 56 7.63 -15.71 -11.72
C GLU A 56 8.78 -14.81 -11.27
N THR A 57 8.47 -13.62 -10.75
CA THR A 57 9.44 -12.63 -10.30
C THR A 57 9.10 -12.15 -8.88
N PRO A 58 9.30 -12.99 -7.84
CA PRO A 58 8.94 -12.63 -6.48
C PRO A 58 9.53 -11.27 -6.07
N ALA A 59 8.65 -10.35 -5.67
CA ALA A 59 9.06 -9.03 -5.25
C ALA A 59 9.81 -9.11 -3.90
N SER A 60 10.96 -8.45 -3.80
CA SER A 60 11.79 -8.45 -2.59
C SER A 60 11.75 -7.09 -1.90
N TRP A 61 11.20 -7.06 -0.69
CA TRP A 61 11.07 -5.85 0.14
C TRP A 61 11.98 -5.90 1.36
N ALA A 62 13.28 -6.05 1.10
CA ALA A 62 14.27 -6.32 2.12
C ALA A 62 14.66 -5.11 3.00
N ARG A 63 14.26 -3.88 2.63
CA ARG A 63 14.68 -2.66 3.32
C ARG A 63 13.63 -2.24 4.35
N PRO A 64 13.92 -2.33 5.66
CA PRO A 64 12.99 -1.86 6.69
C PRO A 64 12.94 -0.32 6.71
N SER A 65 11.96 0.23 7.41
CA SER A 65 12.00 1.65 7.82
C SER A 65 13.21 1.89 8.72
N VAL A 66 13.90 3.02 8.53
CA VAL A 66 15.10 3.37 9.29
C VAL A 66 15.08 4.84 9.71
N PRO A 67 15.85 5.24 10.74
CA PRO A 67 16.02 6.63 11.13
C PRO A 67 16.54 7.54 10.00
N LEU A 68 16.26 8.84 10.15
CA LEU A 68 16.85 9.86 9.28
C LEU A 68 18.38 9.83 9.41
N GLY A 69 19.07 9.90 8.27
CA GLY A 69 20.54 9.87 8.21
C GLY A 69 21.18 8.47 8.24
N THR A 70 20.40 7.38 8.19
CA THR A 70 20.98 6.01 8.18
C THR A 70 21.82 5.69 6.95
N HIS A 71 21.48 6.22 5.77
CA HIS A 71 22.19 5.95 4.53
C HIS A 71 22.95 7.19 4.07
N ALA A 72 24.13 6.98 3.47
CA ALA A 72 24.87 8.06 2.83
C ALA A 72 24.06 8.67 1.67
N PRO A 73 24.18 9.97 1.40
CA PRO A 73 23.55 10.62 0.26
C PRO A 73 24.34 10.27 -1.02
N GLU A 74 24.24 9.03 -1.45
CA GLU A 74 24.89 8.48 -2.64
C GLU A 74 23.83 7.98 -3.62
N TRP A 75 24.10 8.16 -4.90
CA TRP A 75 23.26 7.67 -5.99
C TRP A 75 24.10 6.78 -6.88
N TRP A 76 23.49 5.73 -7.43
CA TRP A 76 24.17 4.89 -8.41
C TRP A 76 24.59 5.74 -9.60
N THR A 77 25.86 5.58 -9.99
CA THR A 77 26.47 6.19 -11.17
C THR A 77 26.36 5.27 -12.37
#